data_AF-A0A973FR84-F1
#
_entry.id   AF-A0A973FR84-F1
#
_cell.length_a   1.000
_cell.length_b   1.000
_cell.length_c   1.000
_cell.angle_alpha   90.00
_cell.angle_beta   90.00
_cell.angle_gamma   90.00
#
_symmetry.space_group_name_H-M   'P 1'
#
loop_
_entity.id
_entity.type
_entity.pdbx_description
1 polymer ?
#
loop_
_entity_poly.entity_id
_entity_poly.type
_entity_poly.pdbx_seq_one_letter_code
_entity_poly.pdbx_strand_id
1 'polypeptide(L)'
;GIAPGGNINYVTGHAIFEATHGTAPKYADLDKVNPGSVILSGDMMLRYMGWVEASDLIVAALGKTITDKIVTYDFARQMEGATEVSTSQFADALIANMDAILAGGTQADTGASVGPELLKRAEGRTYPRETVGAIMTRTVVAVRGDAQIREVALYMQARGIHSVIIKPNAEGLWGIMTMRDVLKQVAQVGKAIKDLPVEQVSSRPLITTTPDMSVIDCAQLMLDKNIRRIVVTEGDEPIGIISDTDIFRFIVGEK
;
A
#
# COMPACT_ATOMS: atom_id res chain seq x y z
N GLY A 1 2.26 21.00 -6.65
CA GLY A 1 1.04 20.22 -6.96
C GLY A 1 1.14 18.83 -6.35
N ILE A 2 0.11 17.99 -6.42
CA ILE A 2 0.12 16.65 -5.79
C ILE A 2 0.07 15.47 -6.76
N ALA A 3 -0.23 15.68 -8.03
CA ALA A 3 -0.31 14.59 -9.01
C ALA A 3 1.11 14.09 -9.34
N PRO A 4 1.46 12.83 -9.07
CA PRO A 4 2.73 12.26 -9.50
C PRO A 4 2.66 11.82 -10.97
N GLY A 5 3.83 11.57 -11.55
CA GLY A 5 3.99 11.17 -12.95
C GLY A 5 5.12 10.18 -13.14
N GLY A 6 4.94 9.27 -14.09
CA GLY A 6 5.99 8.38 -14.54
C GLY A 6 5.65 7.72 -15.87
N ASN A 7 6.68 7.46 -16.66
CA ASN A 7 6.63 6.73 -17.91
C ASN A 7 7.51 5.48 -17.76
N ILE A 8 6.88 4.30 -17.78
CA ILE A 8 7.52 3.04 -17.41
C ILE A 8 7.43 2.07 -18.60
N ASN A 9 8.58 1.58 -19.05
CA ASN A 9 8.69 0.50 -20.01
C ASN A 9 9.10 -0.80 -19.30
N TYR A 10 8.11 -1.62 -18.96
CA TYR A 10 8.32 -2.90 -18.29
C TYR A 10 9.02 -3.95 -19.14
N VAL A 11 9.07 -3.78 -20.47
CA VAL A 11 9.75 -4.72 -21.37
C VAL A 11 11.25 -4.48 -21.39
N THR A 12 11.66 -3.21 -21.48
CA THR A 12 13.08 -2.85 -21.56
C THR A 12 13.71 -2.54 -20.20
N GLY A 13 12.90 -2.36 -19.16
CA GLY A 13 13.38 -1.98 -17.83
C GLY A 13 13.72 -0.49 -17.69
N HIS A 14 13.36 0.35 -18.66
CA HIS A 14 13.58 1.80 -18.59
C HIS A 14 12.36 2.51 -18.00
N ALA A 15 12.58 3.44 -17.08
CA ALA A 15 11.52 4.24 -16.49
C ALA A 15 11.99 5.68 -16.25
N ILE A 16 11.07 6.63 -16.38
CA ILE A 16 11.24 8.05 -16.05
C ILE A 16 10.14 8.40 -15.05
N PHE A 17 10.49 9.08 -13.97
CA PHE A 17 9.54 9.55 -12.96
C PHE A 17 9.69 11.06 -12.83
N GLU A 18 8.59 11.79 -13.05
CA GLU A 18 8.61 13.25 -13.09
C GLU A 18 7.35 13.83 -12.47
N ALA A 19 7.47 15.04 -11.92
CA ALA A 19 6.32 15.75 -11.38
C ALA A 19 5.42 16.26 -12.52
N THR A 20 4.11 16.05 -12.48
CA THR A 20 3.19 16.42 -13.58
C THR A 20 2.75 17.88 -13.57
N HIS A 21 3.51 18.76 -12.92
CA HIS A 21 3.19 20.18 -12.88
C HIS A 21 4.01 20.97 -13.91
N GLY A 22 3.42 22.06 -14.41
CA GLY A 22 4.18 23.02 -15.20
C GLY A 22 5.29 23.69 -14.40
N THR A 23 6.20 24.37 -15.08
CA THR A 23 7.18 25.24 -14.45
C THR A 23 6.48 26.47 -13.86
N ALA A 24 6.94 26.95 -12.70
CA ALA A 24 6.41 28.15 -12.07
C ALA A 24 7.54 29.14 -11.73
N PRO A 25 8.12 29.83 -12.73
CA PRO A 25 9.31 30.67 -12.54
C PRO A 25 9.15 31.75 -11.46
N LYS A 26 7.92 32.27 -11.30
CA LYS A 26 7.59 33.27 -10.26
C LYS A 26 7.76 32.78 -8.82
N TYR A 27 7.96 31.49 -8.60
CA TYR A 27 8.19 30.89 -7.29
C TYR A 27 9.60 30.28 -7.13
N ALA A 28 10.47 30.47 -8.13
CA ALA A 28 11.86 30.04 -8.04
C ALA A 28 12.57 30.71 -6.86
N ASP A 29 13.40 29.94 -6.15
CA ASP A 29 14.21 30.38 -5.00
C ASP A 29 13.43 30.96 -3.80
N LEU A 30 12.10 30.78 -3.75
CA LEU A 30 11.27 31.31 -2.66
C LEU A 30 11.04 30.33 -1.51
N ASP A 31 11.52 29.08 -1.61
CA ASP A 31 11.31 28.03 -0.59
C ASP A 31 9.84 27.91 -0.15
N LYS A 32 8.90 28.01 -1.10
CA LYS A 32 7.48 28.26 -0.81
C LYS A 32 6.51 27.19 -1.32
N VAL A 33 6.84 26.54 -2.43
CA VAL A 33 5.90 25.68 -3.16
C VAL A 33 5.89 24.25 -2.63
N ASN A 34 4.72 23.63 -2.67
CA ASN A 34 4.53 22.24 -2.27
C ASN A 34 5.35 21.27 -3.15
N PRO A 35 6.27 20.47 -2.57
CA PRO A 35 7.07 19.47 -3.27
C PRO A 35 6.33 18.13 -3.49
N GLY A 36 5.06 18.01 -3.12
CA GLY A 36 4.34 16.73 -3.06
C GLY A 36 4.35 15.91 -4.36
N SER A 37 4.21 16.54 -5.52
CA SER A 37 4.25 15.84 -6.82
C SER A 37 5.61 15.20 -7.10
N VAL A 38 6.73 15.89 -6.82
CA VAL A 38 8.07 15.29 -7.01
C VAL A 38 8.34 14.19 -5.97
N ILE A 39 7.90 14.38 -4.72
CA ILE A 39 8.00 13.35 -3.67
C ILE A 39 7.22 12.08 -4.08
N LEU A 40 6.00 12.23 -4.58
CA LEU A 40 5.15 11.11 -5.00
C LEU A 40 5.63 10.46 -6.31
N SER A 41 6.27 11.19 -7.21
CA SER A 41 6.98 10.58 -8.35
C SER A 41 8.22 9.80 -7.86
N GLY A 42 8.89 10.27 -6.81
CA GLY A 42 9.93 9.52 -6.10
C GLY A 42 9.41 8.23 -5.45
N ASP A 43 8.22 8.25 -4.84
CA ASP A 43 7.52 7.05 -4.36
C ASP A 43 7.35 6.02 -5.50
N MET A 44 6.84 6.44 -6.66
CA MET A 44 6.69 5.55 -7.82
C MET A 44 8.02 4.94 -8.27
N MET A 45 9.10 5.73 -8.26
CA MET A 45 10.45 5.27 -8.60
C MET A 45 10.94 4.20 -7.61
N LEU A 46 10.81 4.46 -6.31
CA LEU A 46 11.22 3.53 -5.26
C LEU A 46 10.45 2.22 -5.36
N ARG A 47 9.14 2.26 -5.62
CA ARG A 47 8.34 1.05 -5.88
C ARG A 47 8.83 0.28 -7.09
N TYR A 48 9.17 0.98 -8.18
CA TYR A 48 9.69 0.36 -9.39
C TYR A 48 11.04 -0.35 -9.16
N MET A 49 11.90 0.23 -8.32
CA MET A 49 13.18 -0.36 -7.90
C MET A 49 13.03 -1.50 -6.88
N GLY A 50 11.80 -1.81 -6.44
CA GLY A 50 11.52 -2.80 -5.41
C GLY A 50 11.77 -2.31 -3.97
N TRP A 51 12.03 -1.01 -3.77
CA TRP A 51 12.24 -0.39 -2.46
C TRP A 51 10.91 0.02 -1.84
N VAL A 52 10.04 -0.97 -1.64
CA VAL A 52 8.65 -0.78 -1.20
C VAL A 52 8.59 -0.18 0.19
N GLU A 53 9.51 -0.56 1.07
CA GLU A 53 9.60 -0.11 2.45
C GLU A 53 9.88 1.38 2.57
N ALA A 54 10.82 1.89 1.78
CA ALA A 54 11.17 3.31 1.74
C ALA A 54 10.00 4.13 1.17
N SER A 55 9.36 3.61 0.13
CA SER A 55 8.18 4.19 -0.49
C SER A 55 7.01 4.29 0.51
N ASP A 56 6.69 3.22 1.23
CA ASP A 56 5.60 3.22 2.20
C ASP A 56 5.87 4.19 3.36
N LEU A 57 7.12 4.28 3.83
CA LEU A 57 7.54 5.25 4.85
C LEU A 57 7.33 6.70 4.39
N ILE A 58 7.76 7.03 3.16
CA ILE A 58 7.58 8.37 2.58
C ILE A 58 6.10 8.75 2.51
N VAL A 59 5.26 7.84 2.02
CA VAL A 59 3.83 8.13 1.87
C VAL A 59 3.13 8.26 3.22
N ALA A 60 3.49 7.41 4.19
CA ALA A 60 2.97 7.51 5.54
C ALA A 60 3.36 8.84 6.21
N ALA A 61 4.64 9.23 6.13
CA ALA A 61 5.13 10.49 6.67
C ALA A 61 4.50 11.72 5.98
N LEU A 62 4.32 11.68 4.65
CA LEU A 62 3.63 12.73 3.91
C LEU A 62 2.17 12.87 4.37
N GLY A 63 1.45 11.75 4.49
CA GLY A 63 0.06 11.74 4.94
C GLY A 63 -0.09 12.27 6.37
N LYS A 64 0.82 11.88 7.27
CA LYS A 64 0.86 12.40 8.64
C LYS A 64 1.11 13.91 8.67
N THR A 65 2.13 14.39 7.96
CA THR A 65 2.50 15.82 7.92
C THR A 65 1.33 16.69 7.47
N ILE A 66 0.63 16.26 6.40
CA ILE A 66 -0.56 16.98 5.91
C ILE A 66 -1.70 16.93 6.93
N THR A 67 -1.92 15.80 7.60
CA THR A 67 -3.02 15.70 8.57
C THR A 67 -2.75 16.48 9.86
N ASP A 68 -1.49 16.56 10.28
CA ASP A 68 -1.05 17.45 11.36
C ASP A 68 -1.22 18.94 10.97
N LYS A 69 -1.70 19.21 9.74
CA LYS A 69 -1.89 20.52 9.13
C LYS A 69 -0.60 21.33 9.03
N ILE A 70 0.54 20.67 9.01
CA ILE A 70 1.85 21.27 8.72
C ILE A 70 2.01 21.23 7.21
N VAL A 71 1.80 22.35 6.52
CA VAL A 71 1.70 22.35 5.06
C VAL A 71 2.29 23.61 4.45
N THR A 72 2.69 23.55 3.18
CA THR A 72 3.17 24.74 2.46
C THR A 72 2.03 25.67 2.05
N TYR A 73 2.39 26.89 1.62
CA TYR A 73 1.49 27.94 1.15
C TYR A 73 0.35 27.46 0.23
N ASP A 74 0.64 26.54 -0.70
CA ASP A 74 -0.33 26.06 -1.68
C ASP A 74 -1.54 25.38 -1.03
N PHE A 75 -1.32 24.68 0.08
CA PHE A 75 -2.32 23.97 0.87
C PHE A 75 -2.86 24.81 2.01
N ALA A 76 -2.02 25.61 2.68
CA ALA A 76 -2.42 26.42 3.83
C ALA A 76 -3.62 27.33 3.48
N ARG A 77 -3.62 27.92 2.29
CA ARG A 77 -4.75 28.73 1.78
C ARG A 77 -6.07 27.97 1.57
N GLN A 78 -6.06 26.64 1.63
CA GLN A 78 -7.22 25.75 1.45
C GLN A 78 -7.59 25.01 2.75
N MET A 79 -6.90 25.27 3.86
CA MET A 79 -7.03 24.51 5.10
C MET A 79 -7.15 25.45 6.31
N GLU A 80 -8.26 25.34 7.03
CA GLU A 80 -8.47 26.10 8.27
C GLU A 80 -7.60 25.57 9.41
N GLY A 81 -6.90 26.47 10.10
CA GLY A 81 -5.97 26.13 11.19
C GLY A 81 -4.68 25.46 10.71
N ALA A 82 -4.28 25.67 9.46
CA ALA A 82 -3.00 25.20 8.96
C ALA A 82 -1.81 25.95 9.55
N THR A 83 -0.75 25.20 9.86
CA THR A 83 0.58 25.76 10.12
C THR A 83 1.30 25.87 8.79
N GLU A 84 1.33 27.08 8.21
CA GLU A 84 2.07 27.33 6.97
C GLU A 84 3.58 27.27 7.22
N VAL A 85 4.27 26.40 6.46
CA VAL A 85 5.72 26.22 6.53
C VAL A 85 6.38 26.37 5.15
N SER A 86 7.69 26.61 5.14
CA SER A 86 8.47 26.65 3.91
C SER A 86 8.59 25.26 3.25
N THR A 87 9.05 25.19 1.99
CA THR A 87 9.28 23.90 1.30
C THR A 87 10.28 23.05 2.07
N SER A 88 11.37 23.65 2.55
CA SER A 88 12.40 22.98 3.34
C SER A 88 11.87 22.52 4.71
N GLN A 89 11.12 23.39 5.41
CA GLN A 89 10.50 23.02 6.70
C GLN A 89 9.43 21.93 6.56
N PHE A 90 8.71 21.90 5.44
CA PHE A 90 7.80 20.80 5.11
C PHE A 90 8.56 19.48 4.95
N ALA A 91 9.74 19.52 4.31
CA ALA A 91 10.61 18.35 4.22
C ALA A 91 11.16 17.93 5.59
N ASP A 92 11.58 18.88 6.44
CA ASP A 92 12.03 18.59 7.82
C ASP A 92 10.93 17.91 8.65
N ALA A 93 9.69 18.42 8.58
CA ALA A 93 8.55 17.81 9.26
C ALA A 93 8.25 16.39 8.76
N LEU A 94 8.42 16.17 7.45
CA LEU A 94 8.24 14.86 6.84
C LEU A 94 9.34 13.89 7.28
N ILE A 95 10.60 14.32 7.35
CA ILE A 95 11.73 13.53 7.89
C ILE A 95 11.49 13.18 9.37
N ALA A 96 11.11 14.16 10.19
CA ALA A 96 10.81 13.91 11.61
C ALA A 96 9.67 12.89 11.79
N ASN A 97 8.65 12.94 10.92
CA ASN A 97 7.58 11.95 10.90
C ASN A 97 8.08 10.55 10.46
N MET A 98 9.03 10.46 9.52
CA MET A 98 9.67 9.18 9.19
C MET A 98 10.41 8.60 10.41
N ASP A 99 11.22 9.40 11.10
CA ASP A 99 11.98 8.97 12.28
C ASP A 99 11.05 8.49 13.39
N ALA A 100 9.95 9.21 13.63
CA ALA A 100 8.95 8.83 14.62
C ALA A 100 8.25 7.49 14.27
N ILE A 101 7.94 7.26 12.98
CA ILE A 101 7.37 6.00 12.52
C ILE A 101 8.36 4.85 12.72
N LEU A 102 9.63 5.05 12.36
CA LEU A 102 10.68 4.06 12.55
C LEU A 102 10.96 3.73 14.03
N ALA A 103 10.77 4.71 14.91
CA ALA A 103 10.91 4.56 16.37
C ALA A 103 9.71 3.85 17.05
N GLY A 104 8.69 3.42 16.29
CA GLY A 104 7.54 2.70 16.82
C GLY A 104 6.39 3.60 17.31
N GLY A 105 6.35 4.87 16.90
CA GLY A 105 5.24 5.77 17.22
C GLY A 105 3.91 5.28 16.65
N THR A 106 2.96 4.97 17.52
CA THR A 106 1.55 4.70 17.17
C THR A 106 0.94 5.87 16.39
N GLN A 107 0.34 5.57 15.24
CA GLN A 107 -0.41 6.52 14.42
C GLN A 107 -1.45 7.28 15.27
N ALA A 108 -1.38 8.61 15.26
CA ALA A 108 -2.48 9.46 15.69
C ALA A 108 -3.58 9.40 14.62
N ASP A 109 -4.81 9.22 15.08
CA ASP A 109 -6.05 9.07 14.32
C ASP A 109 -6.29 10.27 13.40
N THR A 110 -5.80 10.16 12.17
CA THR A 110 -6.11 11.06 11.07
C THR A 110 -7.47 10.63 10.54
N GLY A 111 -8.50 11.47 10.65
CA GLY A 111 -9.86 11.24 10.10
C GLY A 111 -9.96 11.02 8.58
N ALA A 112 -8.87 10.58 7.93
CA ALA A 112 -8.82 9.75 6.74
C ALA A 112 -8.28 8.36 7.16
N SER A 113 -9.14 7.50 7.69
CA SER A 113 -8.79 6.30 8.48
C SER A 113 -8.50 5.05 7.66
N VAL A 114 -7.69 5.12 6.61
CA VAL A 114 -7.26 3.91 5.88
C VAL A 114 -5.79 3.97 5.47
N GLY A 115 -4.92 4.42 6.38
CA GLY A 115 -3.52 4.05 6.31
C GLY A 115 -3.39 2.58 6.72
N PRO A 116 -3.13 1.65 5.80
CA PRO A 116 -2.97 0.26 6.20
C PRO A 116 -1.75 0.11 7.08
N GLU A 117 -1.87 -0.77 8.06
CA GLU A 117 -0.73 -1.21 8.82
C GLU A 117 0.01 -2.25 7.95
N LEU A 118 1.31 -2.05 7.76
CA LEU A 118 2.16 -3.11 7.26
C LEU A 118 2.21 -4.19 8.33
N LEU A 119 1.62 -5.36 8.05
CA LEU A 119 1.76 -6.49 8.95
C LEU A 119 3.23 -6.91 9.00
N LYS A 120 3.64 -7.42 10.17
CA LYS A 120 5.03 -7.80 10.45
C LYS A 120 5.67 -8.52 9.27
N ARG A 121 6.87 -8.10 8.94
CA ARG A 121 7.68 -8.71 7.89
C ARG A 121 8.25 -10.02 8.40
N ALA A 122 8.29 -11.04 7.54
CA ALA A 122 9.22 -12.15 7.70
C ALA A 122 10.66 -11.68 7.41
N GLU A 123 11.19 -10.74 8.20
CA GLU A 123 12.55 -10.21 8.02
C GLU A 123 13.60 -11.28 8.40
N GLY A 124 14.69 -11.35 7.64
CA GLY A 124 15.86 -12.18 7.97
C GLY A 124 15.75 -13.69 7.75
N ARG A 125 14.57 -14.22 7.35
CA ARG A 125 14.41 -15.65 7.01
C ARG A 125 14.68 -15.94 5.53
N THR A 126 15.63 -16.83 5.30
CA THR A 126 15.90 -17.46 4.00
C THR A 126 15.07 -18.74 3.89
N TYR A 127 14.30 -18.87 2.82
CA TYR A 127 13.54 -20.07 2.54
C TYR A 127 14.13 -20.81 1.34
N PRO A 128 13.98 -22.15 1.27
CA PRO A 128 14.38 -22.90 0.09
C PRO A 128 13.66 -22.39 -1.16
N ARG A 129 14.37 -22.32 -2.29
CA ARG A 129 13.90 -21.67 -3.53
C ARG A 129 12.54 -22.18 -4.04
N GLU A 130 12.21 -23.45 -3.78
CA GLU A 130 10.97 -24.10 -4.23
C GLU A 130 9.78 -23.94 -3.27
N THR A 131 9.90 -23.09 -2.25
CA THR A 131 8.87 -22.89 -1.23
C THR A 131 8.14 -21.55 -1.41
N VAL A 132 6.93 -21.48 -0.87
CA VAL A 132 6.10 -20.27 -0.84
C VAL A 132 6.87 -19.09 -0.23
N GLY A 133 7.58 -19.28 0.88
CA GLY A 133 8.31 -18.22 1.57
C GLY A 133 9.42 -17.58 0.73
N ALA A 134 9.96 -18.31 -0.26
CA ALA A 134 10.98 -17.79 -1.17
C ALA A 134 10.41 -16.84 -2.24
N ILE A 135 9.14 -16.98 -2.60
CA ILE A 135 8.52 -16.23 -3.70
C ILE A 135 7.32 -15.37 -3.30
N MET A 136 6.82 -15.49 -2.07
CA MET A 136 5.70 -14.69 -1.58
C MET A 136 6.04 -13.20 -1.52
N THR A 137 5.04 -12.36 -1.72
CA THR A 137 5.12 -10.95 -1.36
C THR A 137 5.05 -10.84 0.16
N ARG A 138 6.11 -10.31 0.79
CA ARG A 138 6.22 -10.18 2.26
C ARG A 138 5.49 -8.94 2.80
N THR A 139 5.18 -8.00 1.94
CA THR A 139 4.48 -6.77 2.30
C THR A 139 2.97 -7.01 2.24
N VAL A 140 2.37 -7.17 3.42
CA VAL A 140 0.95 -7.41 3.55
C VAL A 140 0.28 -6.17 4.13
N VAL A 141 -0.58 -5.58 3.32
CA VAL A 141 -1.37 -4.41 3.66
C VAL A 141 -2.59 -4.85 4.46
N ALA A 142 -2.67 -4.46 5.73
CA ALA A 142 -3.84 -4.73 6.57
C ALA A 142 -4.67 -3.49 6.88
N VAL A 143 -5.99 -3.64 6.79
CA VAL A 143 -6.97 -2.59 7.09
C VAL A 143 -7.94 -3.04 8.17
N ARG A 144 -8.53 -2.09 8.90
CA ARG A 144 -9.58 -2.38 9.88
C ARG A 144 -10.87 -2.81 9.18
N GLY A 145 -11.69 -3.61 9.85
CA GLY A 145 -12.97 -4.08 9.30
C GLY A 145 -13.99 -2.98 9.00
N ASP A 146 -13.93 -1.90 9.77
CA ASP A 146 -14.80 -0.72 9.67
C ASP A 146 -14.34 0.29 8.61
N ALA A 147 -13.21 0.05 7.93
CA ALA A 147 -12.74 0.92 6.85
C ALA A 147 -13.70 0.89 5.65
N GLN A 148 -13.85 2.01 4.95
CA GLN A 148 -14.79 2.11 3.83
C GLN A 148 -14.20 1.47 2.56
N ILE A 149 -14.99 0.64 1.86
CA ILE A 149 -14.55 -0.05 0.64
C ILE A 149 -14.06 0.94 -0.41
N ARG A 150 -14.71 2.10 -0.56
CA ARG A 150 -14.30 3.12 -1.53
C ARG A 150 -12.85 3.55 -1.32
N GLU A 151 -12.49 3.82 -0.06
CA GLU A 151 -11.16 4.30 0.30
C GLU A 151 -10.12 3.21 0.12
N VAL A 152 -10.45 1.99 0.56
CA VAL A 152 -9.58 0.82 0.41
C VAL A 152 -9.40 0.45 -1.06
N ALA A 153 -10.44 0.53 -1.89
CA ALA A 153 -10.38 0.29 -3.33
C ALA A 153 -9.52 1.35 -4.06
N LEU A 154 -9.65 2.63 -3.69
CA LEU A 154 -8.79 3.69 -4.21
C LEU A 154 -7.33 3.48 -3.80
N TYR A 155 -7.09 3.09 -2.55
CA TYR A 155 -5.75 2.74 -2.06
C TYR A 155 -5.13 1.60 -2.87
N MET A 156 -5.90 0.53 -3.07
CA MET A 156 -5.52 -0.65 -3.86
C MET A 156 -5.19 -0.29 -5.30
N GLN A 157 -6.07 0.48 -5.95
CA GLN A 157 -5.90 0.94 -7.33
C GLN A 157 -4.65 1.80 -7.50
N ALA A 158 -4.44 2.79 -6.62
CA ALA A 158 -3.32 3.72 -6.70
C ALA A 158 -1.95 3.04 -6.57
N ARG A 159 -1.89 1.85 -5.94
CA ARG A 159 -0.65 1.11 -5.67
C ARG A 159 -0.51 -0.18 -6.48
N GLY A 160 -1.45 -0.47 -7.38
CA GLY A 160 -1.46 -1.75 -8.11
C GLY A 160 -1.61 -2.97 -7.18
N ILE A 161 -2.21 -2.79 -6.00
CA ILE A 161 -2.43 -3.85 -5.03
C ILE A 161 -3.77 -4.50 -5.33
N HIS A 162 -3.78 -5.83 -5.46
CA HIS A 162 -4.99 -6.54 -5.86
C HIS A 162 -5.81 -7.07 -4.68
N SER A 163 -5.25 -7.13 -3.47
CA SER A 163 -5.93 -7.51 -2.22
C SER A 163 -5.36 -6.81 -0.99
N VAL A 164 -6.19 -6.68 0.03
CA VAL A 164 -5.81 -6.29 1.38
C VAL A 164 -6.25 -7.35 2.38
N ILE A 165 -5.50 -7.47 3.47
CA ILE A 165 -5.88 -8.25 4.63
C ILE A 165 -6.75 -7.40 5.55
N ILE A 166 -7.76 -8.00 6.14
CA ILE A 166 -8.63 -7.36 7.11
C ILE A 166 -8.23 -7.86 8.48
N LYS A 167 -7.97 -6.92 9.41
CA LYS A 167 -7.61 -7.23 10.80
C LYS A 167 -8.62 -8.20 11.45
N PRO A 168 -8.21 -8.94 12.49
CA PRO A 168 -9.08 -9.87 13.20
C PRO A 168 -10.39 -9.21 13.64
N ASN A 169 -11.50 -9.93 13.52
CA ASN A 169 -12.76 -9.52 14.16
C ASN A 169 -12.72 -9.81 15.68
N ALA A 170 -13.85 -9.59 16.36
CA ALA A 170 -14.00 -9.90 17.77
C ALA A 170 -13.75 -11.39 18.12
N GLU A 171 -13.85 -12.29 17.14
CA GLU A 171 -13.58 -13.73 17.29
C GLU A 171 -12.12 -14.10 16.97
N GLY A 172 -11.27 -13.11 16.64
CA GLY A 172 -9.87 -13.34 16.29
C GLY A 172 -9.64 -13.77 14.83
N LEU A 173 -10.67 -13.76 13.98
CA LEU A 173 -10.58 -14.24 12.60
C LEU A 173 -10.14 -13.13 11.63
N TRP A 174 -8.99 -13.33 11.01
CA TRP A 174 -8.53 -12.52 9.89
C TRP A 174 -9.43 -12.66 8.66
N GLY A 175 -9.46 -11.63 7.82
CA GLY A 175 -10.18 -11.65 6.54
C GLY A 175 -9.33 -11.18 5.36
N ILE A 176 -9.84 -11.36 4.15
CA ILE A 176 -9.22 -10.83 2.92
C ILE A 176 -10.29 -10.15 2.09
N MET A 177 -9.94 -9.02 1.48
CA MET A 177 -10.72 -8.39 0.43
C MET A 177 -9.89 -8.28 -0.84
N THR A 178 -10.49 -8.60 -1.98
CA THR A 178 -9.86 -8.53 -3.30
C THR A 178 -10.60 -7.55 -4.21
N MET A 179 -9.95 -7.09 -5.29
CA MET A 179 -10.63 -6.32 -6.34
C MET A 179 -11.84 -7.07 -6.94
N ARG A 180 -11.83 -8.40 -6.93
CA ARG A 180 -12.97 -9.21 -7.39
C ARG A 180 -14.18 -9.00 -6.48
N ASP A 181 -13.97 -8.86 -5.17
CA ASP A 181 -15.05 -8.65 -4.20
C ASP A 181 -15.66 -7.25 -4.36
N VAL A 182 -14.81 -6.25 -4.59
CA VAL A 182 -15.25 -4.88 -4.93
C VAL A 182 -16.11 -4.88 -6.20
N LEU A 183 -15.64 -5.52 -7.28
CA LEU A 183 -16.37 -5.61 -8.54
C LEU A 183 -17.71 -6.35 -8.40
N LYS A 184 -17.72 -7.47 -7.67
CA LYS A 184 -18.95 -8.22 -7.37
C LYS A 184 -19.97 -7.32 -6.68
N GLN A 185 -19.55 -6.50 -5.71
CA GLN A 185 -20.51 -5.64 -5.03
C GLN A 185 -21.05 -4.49 -5.88
N VAL A 186 -20.20 -3.86 -6.69
CA VAL A 186 -20.65 -2.82 -7.62
C VAL A 186 -21.71 -3.40 -8.58
N ALA A 187 -21.53 -4.63 -9.05
CA ALA A 187 -22.48 -5.31 -9.93
C ALA A 187 -23.81 -5.66 -9.25
N GLN A 188 -23.83 -5.98 -7.96
CA GLN A 188 -25.03 -6.38 -7.22
C GLN A 188 -25.89 -5.19 -6.78
N VAL A 189 -25.27 -4.10 -6.32
CA VAL A 189 -26.01 -3.01 -5.64
C VAL A 189 -26.39 -1.87 -6.61
N GLY A 190 -25.81 -1.82 -7.81
CA GLY A 190 -26.22 -0.90 -8.88
C GLY A 190 -25.97 0.59 -8.62
N LYS A 191 -25.68 1.04 -7.38
CA LYS A 191 -25.24 2.41 -7.03
C LYS A 191 -24.46 2.45 -5.69
N ALA A 192 -23.41 3.27 -5.69
CA ALA A 192 -22.61 3.83 -4.58
C ALA A 192 -22.20 2.91 -3.40
N ILE A 193 -20.98 2.36 -3.47
CA ILE A 193 -20.20 1.79 -2.34
C ILE A 193 -19.73 2.83 -1.30
N LYS A 194 -20.38 4.00 -1.26
CA LYS A 194 -19.85 5.20 -0.59
C LYS A 194 -19.76 5.02 0.92
N ASP A 195 -20.58 4.15 1.50
CA ASP A 195 -20.67 3.97 2.95
C ASP A 195 -20.62 2.50 3.40
N LEU A 196 -20.03 1.62 2.59
CA LEU A 196 -20.00 0.17 2.86
C LEU A 196 -18.64 -0.23 3.49
N PRO A 197 -18.63 -0.79 4.72
CA PRO A 197 -17.42 -1.27 5.37
C PRO A 197 -16.82 -2.50 4.69
N VAL A 198 -15.49 -2.62 4.72
CA VAL A 198 -14.78 -3.76 4.11
C VAL A 198 -15.14 -5.10 4.72
N GLU A 199 -15.45 -5.16 6.01
CA GLU A 199 -15.80 -6.42 6.66
C GLU A 199 -17.06 -7.08 6.08
N GLN A 200 -17.99 -6.28 5.53
CA GLN A 200 -19.24 -6.78 4.94
C GLN A 200 -19.04 -7.44 3.57
N VAL A 201 -17.87 -7.24 2.95
CA VAL A 201 -17.56 -7.77 1.61
C VAL A 201 -16.34 -8.67 1.59
N SER A 202 -15.53 -8.62 2.65
CA SER A 202 -14.38 -9.48 2.83
C SER A 202 -14.79 -10.95 3.00
N SER A 203 -13.90 -11.85 2.60
CA SER A 203 -14.05 -13.28 2.86
C SER A 203 -13.36 -13.65 4.17
N ARG A 204 -14.04 -14.48 4.96
CA ARG A 204 -13.57 -15.09 6.21
C ARG A 204 -14.11 -16.54 6.33
N PRO A 205 -13.42 -17.47 7.00
CA PRO A 205 -12.02 -17.36 7.47
C PRO A 205 -11.03 -17.32 6.31
N LEU A 206 -9.79 -16.90 6.57
CA LEU A 206 -8.74 -16.91 5.55
C LEU A 206 -8.43 -18.33 5.08
N ILE A 207 -8.23 -18.48 3.77
CA ILE A 207 -7.49 -19.61 3.23
C ILE A 207 -6.01 -19.24 3.33
N THR A 208 -5.27 -20.04 4.10
CA THR A 208 -3.86 -19.77 4.41
C THR A 208 -2.95 -20.90 3.96
N THR A 209 -1.66 -20.60 3.90
CA THR A 209 -0.57 -21.57 3.75
C THR A 209 0.60 -21.17 4.64
N THR A 210 1.58 -22.06 4.79
CA THR A 210 2.84 -21.80 5.52
C THR A 210 3.95 -21.41 4.54
N PRO A 211 4.99 -20.69 5.00
CA PRO A 211 6.12 -20.33 4.14
C PRO A 211 6.91 -21.56 3.65
N ASP A 212 6.86 -22.68 4.38
CA ASP A 212 7.57 -23.91 4.03
C ASP A 212 6.85 -24.78 2.98
N MET A 213 5.58 -24.49 2.68
CA MET A 213 4.82 -25.23 1.65
C MET A 213 5.52 -25.09 0.29
N SER A 214 5.53 -26.18 -0.50
CA SER A 214 6.07 -26.13 -1.86
C SER A 214 5.24 -25.22 -2.76
N VAL A 215 5.87 -24.59 -3.75
CA VAL A 215 5.17 -23.77 -4.76
C VAL A 215 4.14 -24.58 -5.53
N ILE A 216 4.42 -25.86 -5.80
CA ILE A 216 3.52 -26.77 -6.52
C ILE A 216 2.27 -27.07 -5.69
N ASP A 217 2.43 -27.43 -4.41
CA ASP A 217 1.30 -27.70 -3.52
C ASP A 217 0.46 -26.44 -3.30
N CYS A 218 1.11 -25.27 -3.21
CA CYS A 218 0.41 -24.00 -3.14
C CYS A 218 -0.41 -23.72 -4.41
N ALA A 219 0.13 -24.03 -5.60
CA ALA A 219 -0.60 -23.91 -6.86
C ALA A 219 -1.80 -24.86 -6.91
N GLN A 220 -1.64 -26.10 -6.45
CA GLN A 220 -2.73 -27.07 -6.37
C GLN A 220 -3.82 -26.59 -5.40
N LEU A 221 -3.44 -26.06 -4.23
CA LEU A 221 -4.38 -25.50 -3.27
C LEU A 221 -5.17 -24.32 -3.86
N MET A 222 -4.53 -23.45 -4.66
CA MET A 222 -5.22 -22.38 -5.38
C MET A 222 -6.28 -22.92 -6.36
N LEU A 223 -5.95 -23.98 -7.10
CA LEU A 223 -6.89 -24.63 -8.04
C LEU A 223 -8.06 -25.27 -7.29
N ASP A 224 -7.79 -26.07 -6.27
CA ASP A 224 -8.81 -26.79 -5.50
C ASP A 224 -9.80 -25.84 -4.82
N LYS A 225 -9.30 -24.69 -4.34
CA LYS A 225 -10.12 -23.66 -3.70
C LYS A 225 -10.70 -22.64 -4.70
N ASN A 226 -10.33 -22.71 -5.97
CA ASN A 226 -10.71 -21.76 -7.02
C ASN A 226 -10.40 -20.29 -6.64
N ILE A 227 -9.20 -20.08 -6.10
CA ILE A 227 -8.67 -18.77 -5.68
C ILE A 227 -7.36 -18.48 -6.40
N ARG A 228 -7.02 -17.20 -6.54
CA ARG A 228 -5.80 -16.76 -7.24
C ARG A 228 -4.71 -16.25 -6.31
N ARG A 229 -4.96 -16.31 -5.00
CA ARG A 229 -4.07 -15.82 -3.96
C ARG A 229 -4.37 -16.47 -2.63
N ILE A 230 -3.33 -16.67 -1.84
CA ILE A 230 -3.38 -17.31 -0.54
C ILE A 230 -2.56 -16.46 0.42
N VAL A 231 -3.06 -16.28 1.64
CA VAL A 231 -2.34 -15.58 2.70
C VAL A 231 -1.33 -16.53 3.30
N VAL A 232 -0.08 -16.09 3.45
CA VAL A 232 0.97 -16.88 4.08
C VAL A 232 1.01 -16.50 5.56
N THR A 233 0.90 -17.50 6.43
CA THR A 233 0.90 -17.29 7.89
C THR A 233 2.01 -18.06 8.58
N GLU A 234 2.49 -17.50 9.68
CA GLU A 234 3.26 -18.22 10.69
C GLU A 234 2.42 -18.29 11.97
N GLY A 235 1.98 -19.49 12.34
CA GLY A 235 0.88 -19.64 13.29
C GLY A 235 -0.37 -18.93 12.75
N ASP A 236 -0.96 -18.06 13.58
CA ASP A 236 -2.16 -17.28 13.24
C ASP A 236 -1.86 -15.88 12.70
N GLU A 237 -0.58 -15.51 12.53
CA GLU A 237 -0.17 -14.18 12.09
C GLU A 237 0.14 -14.17 10.58
N PRO A 238 -0.51 -13.30 9.78
CA PRO A 238 -0.16 -13.13 8.37
C PRO A 238 1.21 -12.47 8.21
N ILE A 239 2.07 -13.11 7.42
CA ILE A 239 3.45 -12.68 7.14
C ILE A 239 3.72 -12.45 5.66
N GLY A 240 2.77 -12.80 4.80
CA GLY A 240 2.93 -12.70 3.35
C GLY A 240 1.64 -12.97 2.60
N ILE A 241 1.68 -12.76 1.29
CA ILE A 241 0.68 -13.19 0.34
C ILE A 241 1.37 -13.78 -0.89
N ILE A 242 0.84 -14.88 -1.41
CA ILE A 242 1.28 -15.48 -2.66
C ILE A 242 0.12 -15.50 -3.64
N SER A 243 0.39 -15.16 -4.91
CA SER A 243 -0.57 -15.14 -6.00
C SER A 243 -0.15 -16.07 -7.14
N ASP A 244 -1.10 -16.38 -8.02
CA ASP A 244 -0.83 -17.10 -9.26
C ASP A 244 0.20 -16.39 -10.16
N THR A 245 0.31 -15.06 -10.05
CA THR A 245 1.31 -14.26 -10.76
C THR A 245 2.71 -14.49 -10.20
N ASP A 246 2.84 -14.65 -8.89
CA ASP A 246 4.13 -14.96 -8.25
C ASP A 246 4.60 -16.37 -8.67
N ILE A 247 3.68 -17.34 -8.65
CA ILE A 247 3.92 -18.71 -9.12
C ILE A 247 4.29 -18.71 -10.61
N PHE A 248 3.55 -17.97 -11.44
CA PHE A 248 3.84 -17.89 -12.87
C PHE A 248 5.22 -17.27 -13.14
N ARG A 249 5.59 -16.18 -12.46
CA ARG A 249 6.92 -15.57 -12.57
C ARG A 249 8.02 -16.51 -12.12
N PHE A 250 7.79 -17.29 -11.08
CA PHE A 250 8.72 -18.31 -10.62
C PHE A 250 8.99 -19.37 -11.69
N ILE A 251 7.93 -19.91 -12.32
CA ILE A 251 8.03 -20.94 -13.37
C ILE A 251 8.66 -20.38 -14.65
N VAL A 252 8.25 -19.18 -15.09
CA VAL A 252 8.70 -18.60 -16.36
C VAL A 252 10.07 -17.94 -16.25
N GLY A 253 10.46 -17.48 -15.06
CA GLY A 253 11.78 -16.93 -14.75
C GLY A 253 12.90 -17.98 -14.70
N GLU A 254 12.62 -19.24 -15.01
CA GLU A 254 13.63 -20.31 -15.24
C GLU A 254 14.26 -20.28 -16.64
N LYS A 255 14.37 -19.11 -17.28
CA LYS A 255 15.13 -18.94 -18.54
C LYS A 255 16.25 -17.92 -18.40
#